data_AF-A0A1M6F7Y4-F1
#
_entry.id   AF-A0A1M6F7Y4-F1
#
_cell.length_a   1.000
_cell.length_b   1.000
_cell.length_c   1.000
_cell.angle_alpha   90.00
_cell.angle_beta   90.00
_cell.angle_gamma   90.00
#
_symmetry.space_group_name_H-M   'P 1'
#
loop_
_entity.id
_entity.type
_entity.pdbx_description
1 polymer ?
#
loop_
_entity_poly.entity_id
_entity_poly.type
_entity_poly.pdbx_seq_one_letter_code
_entity_poly.pdbx_strand_id
1 'polypeptide(L)'
;MEGVNKDWLAPCGLYCGVCGIMYADRDGNEKFKERLCSVYGTKPEDIKCKGCMAENEEDVFLYCRSCPIKQCCVDKEIEGCYQCDAFPCGHINNFPMPVGKKVMLRAVPQWREWGTEKWVEAEEKRYHCPECGYKLFRGAKRCRNCKAEVDAD
;
A
#
# COMPACT_ATOMS: atom_id res chain seq x y z
N MET A 1 15.31 -7.64 15.08
CA MET A 1 14.22 -6.95 14.35
C MET A 1 14.89 -6.26 13.19
N GLU A 2 14.72 -6.78 11.98
CA GLU A 2 15.13 -6.05 10.78
C GLU A 2 14.31 -4.75 10.74
N GLY A 3 14.99 -3.62 10.50
CA GLY A 3 14.38 -2.30 10.60
C GLY A 3 13.24 -2.10 9.59
N VAL A 4 12.43 -1.07 9.81
CA VAL A 4 11.39 -0.64 8.86
C VAL A 4 12.02 -0.32 7.51
N ASN A 5 11.51 -0.94 6.44
CA ASN A 5 11.93 -0.60 5.08
C ASN A 5 11.29 0.73 4.64
N LYS A 6 12.12 1.78 4.49
CA LYS A 6 11.68 3.12 4.12
C LYS A 6 11.06 3.19 2.74
N ASP A 7 11.48 2.34 1.79
CA ASP A 7 10.91 2.30 0.43
C ASP A 7 9.41 1.94 0.45
N TRP A 8 8.97 1.27 1.51
CA TRP A 8 7.61 0.79 1.67
C TRP A 8 6.70 1.75 2.45
N LEU A 9 7.27 2.81 3.02
CA LEU A 9 6.55 3.84 3.77
C LEU A 9 5.81 4.78 2.83
N ALA A 10 4.69 4.31 2.29
CA ALA A 10 3.86 5.09 1.40
C ALA A 10 3.33 6.36 2.09
N PRO A 11 3.63 7.58 1.58
CA PRO A 11 3.25 8.84 2.24
C PRO A 11 1.75 8.97 2.55
N CYS A 12 0.90 8.30 1.76
CA CYS A 12 -0.55 8.29 1.95
C CYS A 12 -1.06 7.34 3.05
N GLY A 13 -0.19 6.54 3.68
CA GLY A 13 -0.57 5.50 4.65
C GLY A 13 -1.00 4.16 4.02
N LEU A 14 -0.90 4.01 2.69
CA LEU A 14 -1.14 2.74 2.00
C LEU A 14 0.11 1.87 1.98
N TYR A 15 0.59 1.43 3.16
CA TYR A 15 1.84 0.69 3.35
C TYR A 15 2.12 -0.32 2.22
N CYS A 16 3.28 -0.21 1.56
CA CYS A 16 3.56 -1.03 0.39
C CYS A 16 3.77 -2.50 0.76
N GLY A 17 4.24 -2.80 1.98
CA GLY A 17 4.50 -4.17 2.45
C GLY A 17 3.27 -5.08 2.48
N VAL A 18 2.08 -4.56 2.19
CA VAL A 18 0.80 -5.29 2.06
C VAL A 18 0.09 -5.01 0.73
N CYS A 19 0.82 -4.49 -0.26
CA CYS A 19 0.29 -4.12 -1.58
C CYS A 19 0.21 -5.33 -2.52
N GLY A 20 -0.91 -5.46 -3.24
CA GLY A 20 -1.11 -6.52 -4.24
C GLY A 20 -0.10 -6.47 -5.40
N ILE A 21 0.25 -5.27 -5.89
CA ILE A 21 1.26 -5.09 -6.95
C ILE A 21 2.62 -5.64 -6.50
N MET A 22 3.08 -5.24 -5.31
CA MET A 22 4.37 -5.68 -4.78
C MET A 22 4.37 -7.20 -4.55
N TYR A 23 3.30 -7.76 -4.00
CA TYR A 23 3.20 -9.21 -3.81
C TYR A 23 3.22 -9.97 -5.13
N ALA A 24 2.54 -9.47 -6.16
CA ALA A 24 2.54 -10.10 -7.47
C ALA A 24 3.95 -10.17 -8.08
N ASP A 25 4.72 -9.09 -7.93
CA ASP A 25 6.11 -9.04 -8.41
C ASP A 25 7.06 -9.88 -7.57
N ARG A 26 7.13 -9.63 -6.25
CA ARG A 26 8.01 -10.33 -5.30
C ARG A 26 7.80 -11.84 -5.32
N ASP A 27 6.55 -12.29 -5.39
CA ASP A 27 6.23 -13.72 -5.36
C ASP A 27 6.32 -14.38 -6.75
N GLY A 28 6.66 -13.64 -7.82
CA GLY A 28 6.69 -14.15 -9.20
C GLY A 28 5.34 -14.72 -9.65
N ASN A 29 4.23 -14.13 -9.19
CA ASN A 29 2.90 -14.71 -9.36
C ASN A 29 2.25 -14.25 -10.67
N GLU A 30 2.59 -14.91 -11.77
CA GLU A 30 2.12 -14.57 -13.12
C GLU A 30 0.59 -14.48 -13.23
N LYS A 31 -0.14 -15.45 -12.65
CA LYS A 31 -1.62 -15.42 -12.65
C LYS A 31 -2.18 -14.20 -11.92
N PHE A 32 -1.49 -13.71 -10.88
CA PHE A 32 -1.91 -12.51 -10.19
C PHE A 32 -1.53 -11.24 -10.97
N LYS A 33 -0.34 -11.23 -11.60
CA LYS A 33 0.07 -10.15 -12.52
C LYS A 33 -0.96 -9.97 -13.64
N GLU A 34 -1.37 -11.05 -14.30
CA GLU A 34 -2.41 -11.03 -15.35
C GLU A 34 -3.71 -10.38 -14.88
N ARG A 35 -4.20 -10.75 -13.68
CA ARG A 35 -5.42 -10.16 -13.11
C ARG A 35 -5.27 -8.67 -12.82
N LEU A 36 -4.11 -8.26 -12.31
CA LEU A 36 -3.80 -6.85 -12.03
C LEU A 36 -3.69 -6.05 -13.33
N CYS A 37 -3.13 -6.63 -14.40
CA CYS A 37 -3.05 -6.00 -15.71
C CYS A 37 -4.42 -5.57 -16.24
N SER A 38 -5.45 -6.42 -16.07
CA SER A 38 -6.82 -6.07 -16.46
C SER A 38 -7.42 -4.90 -15.66
N VAL A 39 -6.98 -4.72 -14.41
CA VAL A 39 -7.44 -3.63 -13.53
C VAL A 39 -6.69 -2.33 -13.82
N TYR A 40 -5.40 -2.42 -14.09
CA TYR A 40 -4.50 -1.28 -14.22
C TYR A 40 -4.18 -0.89 -15.66
N GLY A 41 -4.66 -1.65 -16.66
CA GLY A 41 -4.38 -1.39 -18.07
C GLY A 41 -2.91 -1.54 -18.45
N THR A 42 -2.20 -2.46 -17.79
CA THR A 42 -0.75 -2.69 -17.97
C THR A 42 -0.48 -4.06 -18.58
N LYS A 43 0.79 -4.37 -18.85
CA LYS A 43 1.25 -5.73 -19.18
C LYS A 43 1.92 -6.40 -17.96
N PRO A 44 2.06 -7.74 -17.94
CA PRO A 44 2.71 -8.44 -16.83
C PRO A 44 4.14 -7.96 -16.56
N GLU A 45 4.87 -7.60 -17.63
CA GLU A 45 6.22 -7.03 -17.57
C GLU A 45 6.31 -5.67 -16.86
N ASP A 46 5.20 -4.92 -16.81
CA ASP A 46 5.07 -3.63 -16.13
C ASP A 46 4.74 -3.79 -14.63
N ILE A 47 4.35 -5.00 -14.19
CA ILE A 47 4.11 -5.30 -12.77
C ILE A 47 5.46 -5.59 -12.11
N LYS A 48 6.23 -4.51 -11.91
CA LYS A 48 7.50 -4.47 -11.19
C LYS A 48 7.45 -3.37 -10.12
N CYS A 49 7.75 -3.71 -8.88
CA CYS A 49 7.64 -2.73 -7.79
C CYS A 49 8.42 -3.15 -6.53
N LYS A 50 9.36 -2.30 -6.09
CA LYS A 50 10.07 -2.46 -4.81
C LYS A 50 9.57 -1.54 -3.69
N GLY A 51 8.67 -0.61 -4.00
CA GLY A 51 8.12 0.34 -3.03
C GLY A 51 7.88 1.69 -3.69
N CYS A 52 6.89 2.46 -3.21
CA CYS A 52 6.59 3.75 -3.85
C CYS A 52 7.59 4.86 -3.49
N MET A 53 8.42 4.62 -2.47
CA MET A 53 9.52 5.48 -2.06
C MET A 53 10.90 4.91 -2.44
N ALA A 54 10.93 3.88 -3.30
CA ALA A 54 12.19 3.35 -3.83
C ALA A 54 12.96 4.46 -4.58
N GLU A 55 14.29 4.44 -4.44
CA GLU A 55 15.19 5.44 -5.04
C GLU A 55 15.13 5.43 -6.57
N ASN A 56 15.14 4.24 -7.18
CA ASN A 56 15.03 4.11 -8.63
C ASN A 56 13.56 4.15 -9.07
N GLU A 57 13.23 5.10 -9.94
CA GLU A 57 11.88 5.27 -10.48
C GLU A 57 11.40 4.04 -11.28
N GLU A 58 12.32 3.28 -11.90
CA GLU A 58 11.99 2.03 -12.59
C GLU A 58 11.46 0.94 -11.64
N ASP A 59 11.87 0.99 -10.37
CA ASP A 59 11.40 0.11 -9.30
C ASP A 59 10.08 0.59 -8.66
N VAL A 60 9.53 1.73 -9.10
CA VAL A 60 8.24 2.25 -8.65
C VAL A 60 7.17 1.89 -9.67
N PHE A 61 6.02 1.37 -9.20
CA PHE A 61 4.89 1.08 -10.08
C PHE A 61 4.34 2.36 -10.75
N LEU A 62 3.90 2.25 -12.01
CA LEU A 62 3.47 3.37 -12.88
C LEU A 62 2.59 4.41 -12.16
N TYR A 63 1.51 3.99 -11.50
CA TYR A 63 0.59 4.91 -10.82
C TYR A 63 1.17 5.55 -9.54
N CYS A 64 2.23 4.97 -8.98
CA CYS A 64 2.95 5.53 -7.85
C CYS A 64 4.06 6.51 -8.28
N ARG A 65 4.49 6.49 -9.55
CA ARG A 65 5.46 7.46 -10.10
C ARG A 65 4.87 8.86 -10.13
N SER A 66 3.67 9.00 -10.69
CA SER A 66 2.95 10.27 -10.87
C SER A 66 1.91 10.57 -9.78
N CYS A 67 2.04 9.97 -8.59
CA CYS A 67 1.05 10.12 -7.51
C CYS A 67 1.06 11.54 -6.93
N PRO A 68 -0.08 12.29 -6.98
CA PRO A 68 -0.14 13.66 -6.45
C PRO A 68 0.09 13.75 -4.94
N ILE A 69 -0.27 12.70 -4.18
CA ILE A 69 -0.02 12.66 -2.72
C ILE A 69 1.49 12.59 -2.42
N LYS A 70 2.24 11.82 -3.22
CA LYS A 70 3.69 11.72 -3.10
C LYS A 70 4.34 13.07 -3.38
N GLN A 71 3.96 13.70 -4.50
CA GLN A 71 4.45 15.03 -4.84
C GLN A 71 4.11 16.07 -3.76
N CYS A 72 2.88 16.06 -3.23
CA CYS A 72 2.48 16.97 -2.16
C CYS A 72 3.31 16.81 -0.88
N CYS A 73 3.78 15.59 -0.55
CA CYS A 73 4.65 15.38 0.60
C CYS A 73 6.07 15.92 0.34
N VAL A 74 6.58 15.75 -0.89
CA VAL A 74 7.86 16.33 -1.34
C VAL A 74 7.80 17.86 -1.27
N ASP A 75 6.78 18.48 -1.85
CA ASP A 75 6.62 19.94 -1.91
C ASP A 75 6.49 20.59 -0.51
N LYS A 76 5.99 19.82 0.46
CA LYS A 76 5.82 20.23 1.86
C LYS A 76 6.99 19.83 2.75
N GLU A 77 7.99 19.14 2.21
CA GLU A 77 9.13 18.63 2.96
C GLU A 77 8.72 17.75 4.16
N ILE A 78 7.69 16.92 3.98
CA ILE A 78 7.21 15.95 4.98
C ILE A 78 7.37 14.52 4.47
N GLU A 79 7.61 13.58 5.37
CA GLU A 79 7.78 12.16 5.02
C GLU A 79 6.46 11.49 4.65
N GLY A 80 5.35 11.99 5.19
CA GLY A 80 4.04 11.42 4.91
C GLY A 80 2.90 12.25 5.48
N CYS A 81 1.69 11.89 5.06
CA CYS A 81 0.45 12.50 5.51
C CYS A 81 0.26 12.44 7.03
N TYR A 82 0.95 11.53 7.73
CA TYR A 82 0.96 11.47 9.18
C TYR A 82 1.55 12.73 9.82
N GLN A 83 2.44 13.46 9.13
CA GLN A 83 2.99 14.76 9.56
C GLN A 83 2.17 15.97 9.05
N CYS A 84 1.13 15.76 8.24
CA CYS A 84 0.37 16.84 7.62
C CYS A 84 -0.81 17.29 8.49
N ASP A 85 -0.78 18.50 9.02
CA ASP A 85 -1.87 19.06 9.84
C ASP A 85 -3.20 19.23 9.07
N ALA A 86 -3.12 19.37 7.75
CA ALA A 86 -4.29 19.48 6.88
C ALA A 86 -4.95 18.12 6.56
N PHE A 87 -4.45 17.00 7.10
CA PHE A 87 -5.02 15.68 6.87
C PHE A 87 -6.37 15.51 7.61
N PRO A 88 -7.44 15.00 6.97
CA PRO A 88 -7.53 14.61 5.56
C PRO A 88 -7.80 15.81 4.62
N CYS A 89 -6.91 16.04 3.66
CA CYS A 89 -7.02 17.16 2.70
C CYS A 89 -7.73 16.72 1.40
N GLY A 90 -7.84 17.65 0.44
CA GLY A 90 -8.46 17.40 -0.87
C GLY A 90 -7.89 16.18 -1.62
N HIS A 91 -6.58 15.92 -1.55
CA HIS A 91 -5.99 14.73 -2.19
C HIS A 91 -6.52 13.41 -1.62
N ILE A 92 -6.80 13.37 -0.32
CA ILE A 92 -7.32 12.19 0.38
C ILE A 92 -8.83 12.08 0.17
N ASN A 93 -9.54 13.20 0.29
CA ASN A 93 -11.00 13.24 0.14
C ASN A 93 -11.45 12.91 -1.29
N ASN A 94 -10.65 13.26 -2.30
CA ASN A 94 -10.94 13.00 -3.71
C ASN A 94 -10.19 11.79 -4.28
N PHE A 95 -9.63 10.92 -3.44
CA PHE A 95 -8.88 9.76 -3.91
C PHE A 95 -9.80 8.79 -4.69
N PRO A 96 -9.43 8.37 -5.92
CA PRO A 96 -10.35 7.69 -6.83
C PRO A 96 -10.71 6.25 -6.43
N MET A 97 -9.97 5.65 -5.51
CA MET A 97 -10.20 4.26 -5.06
C MET A 97 -10.84 4.25 -3.67
N PRO A 98 -12.13 3.89 -3.52
CA PRO A 98 -12.83 3.92 -2.23
C PRO A 98 -12.15 3.09 -1.12
N VAL A 99 -11.67 1.89 -1.45
CA VAL A 99 -10.93 1.04 -0.49
C VAL A 99 -9.63 1.72 -0.05
N GLY A 100 -8.89 2.30 -1.00
CA GLY A 100 -7.68 3.06 -0.69
C GLY A 100 -8.00 4.23 0.24
N LYS A 101 -9.02 5.03 -0.06
CA LYS A 101 -9.46 6.14 0.78
C LYS A 101 -9.82 5.70 2.20
N LYS A 102 -10.61 4.61 2.33
CA LYS A 102 -10.97 4.01 3.63
C LYS A 102 -9.72 3.68 4.44
N VAL A 103 -8.75 3.00 3.83
CA VAL A 103 -7.49 2.63 4.50
C VAL A 103 -6.65 3.85 4.85
N MET A 104 -6.52 4.86 3.97
CA MET A 104 -5.79 6.10 4.29
C MET A 104 -6.36 6.79 5.53
N LEU A 105 -7.69 6.93 5.60
CA LEU A 105 -8.40 7.57 6.71
C LEU A 105 -8.23 6.83 8.05
N ARG A 106 -8.02 5.50 8.01
CA ARG A 106 -7.68 4.69 9.18
C ARG A 106 -6.20 4.77 9.54
N ALA A 107 -5.34 4.56 8.54
CA ALA A 107 -3.92 4.28 8.73
C ALA A 107 -3.14 5.54 9.12
N VAL A 108 -3.43 6.70 8.52
CA VAL A 108 -2.67 7.93 8.77
C VAL A 108 -2.83 8.45 10.21
N PRO A 109 -4.03 8.51 10.81
CA PRO A 109 -4.16 8.86 12.22
C PRO A 109 -3.44 7.89 13.15
N GLN A 110 -3.54 6.57 12.89
CA GLN A 110 -2.82 5.56 13.67
C GLN A 110 -1.31 5.71 13.55
N TRP A 111 -0.79 5.98 12.35
CA TRP A 111 0.63 6.22 12.12
C TRP A 111 1.11 7.45 12.90
N ARG A 112 0.35 8.55 12.86
CA ARG A 112 0.64 9.77 13.62
C ARG A 112 0.72 9.50 15.12
N GLU A 113 -0.20 8.70 15.66
CA GLU A 113 -0.28 8.42 17.10
C GLU A 113 0.78 7.42 17.57
N TRP A 114 1.04 6.37 16.78
CA TRP A 114 1.82 5.21 17.23
C TRP A 114 3.29 5.29 16.86
N GLY A 115 3.66 6.17 15.92
CA GLY A 115 4.97 6.19 15.32
C GLY A 115 5.16 5.06 14.30
N THR A 116 6.24 5.17 13.53
CA THR A 116 6.44 4.38 12.32
C THR A 116 6.60 2.89 12.60
N GLU A 117 7.44 2.48 13.56
CA GLU A 117 7.70 1.04 13.79
C GLU A 117 6.42 0.30 14.22
N LYS A 118 5.70 0.85 15.21
CA LYS A 118 4.48 0.24 15.74
C LYS A 118 3.36 0.22 14.71
N TRP A 119 3.24 1.27 13.90
CA TRP A 119 2.25 1.31 12.82
C TRP A 119 2.54 0.28 11.72
N VAL A 120 3.81 0.16 11.29
CA VAL A 120 4.23 -0.84 10.30
C VAL A 120 3.93 -2.26 10.80
N GLU A 121 4.33 -2.58 12.03
CA GLU A 121 4.03 -3.89 12.64
C GLU A 121 2.53 -4.18 12.66
N ALA A 122 1.71 -3.17 12.98
CA ALA A 122 0.26 -3.30 13.00
C ALA A 122 -0.33 -3.52 11.60
N GLU A 123 0.16 -2.81 10.57
CA GLU A 123 -0.25 -3.06 9.19
C GLU A 123 0.15 -4.46 8.74
N GLU A 124 1.37 -4.92 9.02
CA GLU A 124 1.80 -6.26 8.64
C GLU A 124 0.96 -7.36 9.30
N LYS A 125 0.63 -7.20 10.59
CA LYS A 125 -0.25 -8.15 11.31
C LYS A 125 -1.67 -8.15 10.77
N ARG A 126 -2.22 -6.98 10.43
CA ARG A 126 -3.62 -6.81 9.98
C ARG A 126 -3.97 -7.66 8.77
N TYR A 127 -3.09 -7.74 7.78
CA TYR A 127 -3.40 -8.44 6.53
C TYR A 127 -3.00 -9.90 6.59
N HIS A 128 -3.64 -10.64 7.51
CA HIS A 128 -3.60 -12.10 7.58
C HIS A 128 -5.03 -12.64 7.67
N CYS A 129 -5.26 -13.80 7.06
CA CYS A 129 -6.56 -14.46 7.10
C CYS A 129 -6.85 -14.91 8.54
N PRO A 130 -8.02 -14.57 9.12
CA PRO A 130 -8.36 -14.96 10.48
C PRO A 130 -8.53 -16.49 10.63
N GLU A 131 -8.93 -17.17 9.57
CA GLU A 131 -9.20 -18.62 9.60
C GLU A 131 -7.94 -19.49 9.49
N CYS A 132 -6.95 -19.07 8.70
CA CYS A 132 -5.77 -19.91 8.43
C CYS A 132 -4.43 -19.19 8.54
N GLY A 133 -4.41 -17.93 8.97
CA GLY A 133 -3.19 -17.13 9.12
C GLY A 133 -2.49 -16.78 7.81
N TYR A 134 -3.09 -17.07 6.65
CA TYR A 134 -2.45 -16.81 5.36
C TYR A 134 -2.31 -15.30 5.09
N LYS A 135 -1.14 -14.87 4.63
CA LYS A 135 -0.87 -13.46 4.29
C LYS A 135 -1.83 -12.96 3.18
N LEU A 136 -2.50 -11.85 3.46
CA LEU A 136 -3.42 -11.16 2.56
C LEU A 136 -2.77 -9.89 2.02
N PHE A 137 -3.25 -9.41 0.87
CA PHE A 137 -2.98 -8.07 0.38
C PHE A 137 -4.16 -7.15 0.69
N ARG A 138 -3.90 -5.85 0.78
CA ARG A 138 -4.94 -4.81 0.95
C ARG A 138 -5.99 -4.87 -0.15
N GLY A 139 -7.27 -4.90 0.19
CA GLY A 139 -8.36 -5.11 -0.78
C GLY A 139 -8.76 -6.57 -1.01
N ALA A 140 -8.10 -7.55 -0.38
CA ALA A 140 -8.48 -8.95 -0.52
C ALA A 140 -9.89 -9.21 0.06
N LYS A 141 -10.78 -9.80 -0.74
CA LYS A 141 -12.14 -10.19 -0.32
C LYS A 141 -12.30 -11.69 -0.04
N ARG A 142 -11.35 -12.51 -0.46
CA ARG A 142 -11.33 -13.95 -0.23
C ARG A 142 -9.90 -14.45 -0.06
N CYS A 143 -9.68 -15.30 0.93
CA CYS A 143 -8.37 -15.90 1.18
C CYS A 143 -8.00 -16.87 0.06
N ARG A 144 -6.80 -16.71 -0.54
CA ARG A 144 -6.36 -17.62 -1.62
C ARG A 144 -6.09 -19.05 -1.15
N ASN A 145 -5.78 -19.22 0.14
CA ASN A 145 -5.47 -20.51 0.76
C ASN A 145 -6.75 -21.26 1.15
N CYS A 146 -7.49 -20.80 2.16
CA CYS A 146 -8.67 -21.52 2.70
C CYS A 146 -10.02 -21.14 2.05
N LYS A 147 -10.05 -20.17 1.13
CA LYS A 147 -11.25 -19.67 0.44
C LYS A 147 -12.28 -18.96 1.32
N ALA A 148 -12.01 -18.75 2.61
CA ALA A 148 -12.85 -17.93 3.48
C ALA A 148 -13.00 -16.50 2.95
N GLU A 149 -14.18 -15.92 3.13
CA GLU A 149 -14.41 -14.49 2.90
C GLU A 149 -13.68 -13.69 3.97
N VAL A 150 -13.04 -12.60 3.55
CA VAL A 150 -12.20 -11.77 4.43
C VAL A 150 -12.43 -10.30 4.11
N ASP A 151 -12.34 -9.45 5.13
CA ASP A 151 -12.28 -8.00 4.97
C ASP A 151 -11.31 -7.43 6.01
N ALA A 152 -10.11 -7.07 5.56
CA ALA A 152 -9.04 -6.54 6.43
C ALA A 152 -8.94 -5.00 6.41
N ASP A 153 -9.66 -4.35 5.49
CA ASP A 153 -9.57 -2.91 5.19
C ASP A 153 -10.43 -2.04 6.10
#